data_AF-A0A645FFF0-F1
#
_entry.id   AF-A0A645FFF0-F1
#
_cell.length_a   1.000
_cell.length_b   1.000
_cell.length_c   1.000
_cell.angle_alpha   90.00
_cell.angle_beta   90.00
_cell.angle_gamma   90.00
#
_symmetry.space_group_name_H-M   'P 1'
#
loop_
_entity.id
_entity.type
_entity.pdbx_description
1 polymer ?
#
loop_
_entity_poly.entity_id
_entity_poly.type
_entity_poly.pdbx_seq_one_letter_code
_entity_poly.pdbx_strand_id
1 'polypeptide(L)' 'MKFALSILPHDSFINEYYRKVNELRVKKQMTLPVILKNERRINLFLRTEDVDLINEINKETILQQPEERFAWLRSKKDTF' A
#
# COMPACT_ATOMS: atom_id res chain seq x y z
N MET A 1 4.55 -4.35 4.36
CA MET A 1 4.85 -4.00 2.96
C MET A 1 4.45 -5.08 1.96
N LYS A 2 4.47 -6.38 2.30
CA LYS A 2 3.95 -7.45 1.41
C LYS A 2 2.49 -7.22 1.00
N PHE A 3 1.66 -6.74 1.93
CA PHE A 3 0.27 -6.34 1.64
C PHE A 3 0.14 -5.25 0.56
N ALA A 4 1.05 -4.27 0.52
CA ALA A 4 0.99 -3.22 -0.48
C ALA A 4 1.24 -3.76 -1.90
N LEU A 5 2.19 -4.70 -2.00
CA LEU A 5 2.51 -5.42 -3.23
C LEU A 5 1.43 -6.40 -3.66
N SER A 6 0.69 -7.02 -2.72
CA SER A 6 -0.39 -7.94 -3.09
C SER A 6 -1.61 -7.22 -3.66
N ILE A 7 -1.83 -5.97 -3.27
CA ILE A 7 -2.94 -5.15 -3.77
C ILE A 7 -2.53 -4.37 -5.03
N LEU A 8 -1.30 -3.84 -5.11
CA LEU A 8 -0.81 -3.14 -6.30
C LEU A 8 0.55 -3.69 -6.72
N PRO A 9 0.60 -4.89 -7.33
CA PRO A 9 1.87 -5.49 -7.77
C PRO A 9 2.53 -4.71 -8.91
N HIS A 10 1.74 -3.94 -9.67
CA HIS A 10 2.20 -3.13 -10.80
C HIS A 10 2.79 -1.78 -10.41
N ASP A 11 2.62 -1.35 -9.15
CA ASP A 11 3.13 -0.06 -8.72
C ASP A 11 4.65 -0.09 -8.52
N SER A 12 5.35 0.56 -9.44
CA SER A 12 6.82 0.64 -9.43
C SER A 12 7.37 1.36 -8.20
N PHE A 13 6.65 2.35 -7.65
CA PHE A 13 7.08 3.08 -6.44
C PHE A 13 6.98 2.22 -5.19
N ILE A 14 5.90 1.44 -5.05
CA ILE A 14 5.75 0.50 -3.92
C ILE A 14 6.84 -0.57 -4.00
N ASN A 15 7.13 -1.10 -5.19
CA ASN A 15 8.13 -2.15 -5.38
C ASN A 15 9.55 -1.64 -5.10
N GLU A 16 9.91 -0.46 -5.61
CA GLU A 16 11.19 0.19 -5.32
C GLU A 16 11.37 0.46 -3.82
N TYR A 17 10.33 0.99 -3.17
CA TYR A 17 10.35 1.24 -1.73
C TYR A 17 10.44 -0.06 -0.92
N TYR A 18 9.74 -1.11 -1.34
CA TYR A 18 9.84 -2.42 -0.72
C TYR A 18 11.26 -2.97 -0.78
N ARG A 19 11.92 -2.89 -1.94
CA ARG A 19 13.32 -3.32 -2.09
C ARG A 19 14.23 -2.52 -1.15
N LYS A 20 14.09 -1.20 -1.11
CA LYS A 20 14.86 -0.32 -0.23
C LYS A 20 14.68 -0.67 1.26
N VAL A 21 13.44 -0.87 1.70
CA VAL A 21 13.14 -1.27 3.08
C VAL A 21 13.69 -2.67 3.38
N ASN A 22 13.60 -3.59 2.43
CA ASN A 22 14.11 -4.95 2.61
C ASN A 22 15.63 -4.96 2.74
N GLU A 23 16.35 -4.19 1.93
CA GLU A 23 17.80 -4.02 2.04
C GLU A 23 18.21 -3.42 3.40
N LEU A 24 17.51 -2.37 3.84
CA LEU A 24 17.76 -1.75 5.16
C LEU A 24 17.50 -2.74 6.31
N ARG A 25 16.45 -3.57 6.19
CA ARG A 25 16.16 -4.64 7.17
C ARG A 25 17.20 -5.74 7.19
N VAL A 26 17.69 -6.18 6.03
CA VAL A 26 18.81 -7.15 5.94
C VAL A 26 20.05 -6.58 6.63
N LYS A 27 20.31 -5.28 6.46
CA LYS A 27 21.39 -4.56 7.13
C LYS A 27 21.11 -4.25 8.62
N LYS A 28 19.97 -4.67 9.18
CA LYS A 28 19.49 -4.34 10.55
C LYS A 28 19.50 -2.85 10.88
N GLN A 29 19.42 -1.98 9.87
CA GLN A 29 19.39 -0.54 10.05
C GLN A 29 17.96 -0.07 10.33
N MET A 30 17.82 0.99 11.12
CA MET A 30 16.52 1.63 11.34
C MET A 30 15.99 2.17 10.01
N THR A 31 14.77 1.77 9.66
CA THR A 31 14.03 2.27 8.49
C THR A 31 13.28 3.57 8.78
N LEU A 32 13.47 4.13 9.97
CA LEU A 32 12.93 5.41 10.42
C LEU A 32 14.10 6.38 10.63
N PRO A 33 13.94 7.68 10.35
CA PRO A 33 12.71 8.36 9.98
C PRO A 33 12.34 8.19 8.50
N VAL A 34 11.03 8.19 8.21
CA VAL A 34 10.50 8.25 6.85
C VAL A 34 9.94 9.64 6.58
N ILE A 35 10.09 10.12 5.34
CA ILE A 35 9.53 11.41 4.92
C ILE A 35 8.06 11.20 4.56
N LEU A 36 7.17 12.00 5.15
CA LEU A 36 5.71 11.92 4.93
C LEU A 36 5.33 11.97 3.43
N LYS A 37 6.09 12.73 2.63
CA LYS A 37 5.95 12.82 1.17
C LYS A 37 6.11 11.45 0.48
N ASN A 38 7.06 10.63 0.95
CA ASN A 38 7.25 9.29 0.42
C ASN A 38 6.12 8.37 0.89
N GLU A 39 5.73 8.50 2.17
CA GLU A 39 4.66 7.70 2.76
C GLU A 39 3.32 7.88 2.05
N ARG A 40 2.97 9.12 1.64
CA ARG A 40 1.78 9.38 0.81
C ARG A 40 1.78 8.62 -0.53
N ARG A 41 2.93 8.31 -1.11
CA ARG A 41 3.02 7.63 -2.41
C ARG A 41 2.95 6.10 -2.28
N ILE A 42 3.48 5.55 -1.19
CA ILE A 42 3.55 4.10 -0.99
C ILE A 42 2.40 3.55 -0.15
N ASN A 43 1.74 4.40 0.63
CA ASN A 43 0.74 3.96 1.60
C ASN A 43 -0.63 3.88 0.91
N LEU A 44 -1.11 2.67 0.70
CA LEU A 44 -2.43 2.37 0.15
C LEU A 44 -3.56 3.09 0.90
N PHE A 45 -3.43 3.23 2.22
CA PHE A 45 -4.42 3.91 3.05
C PHE A 45 -4.53 5.41 2.76
N LEU A 46 -3.49 6.01 2.19
CA LEU A 46 -3.46 7.41 1.76
C LEU A 46 -3.77 7.57 0.26
N ARG A 47 -3.95 6.45 -0.47
CA ARG A 47 -4.24 6.39 -1.90
C ARG A 47 -5.61 5.77 -2.18
N THR A 48 -6.56 5.88 -1.25
CA THR A 48 -7.94 5.36 -1.39
C THR A 48 -8.73 5.98 -2.55
N GLU A 49 -8.25 7.11 -3.07
CA GLU A 49 -8.81 7.82 -4.24
C GLU A 49 -8.06 7.49 -5.55
N ASP A 50 -7.01 6.68 -5.50
CA ASP A 50 -6.21 6.33 -6.66
C ASP A 50 -6.99 5.39 -7.59
N VAL A 51 -7.06 5.73 -8.88
CA VAL A 51 -7.84 4.99 -9.88
C VAL A 51 -7.38 3.55 -10.01
N ASP A 52 -6.07 3.29 -9.88
CA ASP A 52 -5.52 1.94 -9.98
C ASP A 52 -6.01 1.08 -8.81
N LEU A 53 -5.97 1.63 -7.59
CA LEU A 53 -6.46 0.97 -6.39
C LEU A 53 -7.97 0.74 -6.45
N ILE A 54 -8.71 1.74 -6.91
CA ILE A 54 -10.17 1.66 -7.06
C ILE A 54 -10.52 0.57 -8.06
N ASN A 55 -9.80 0.45 -9.17
CA ASN A 55 -9.99 -0.61 -10.15
C ASN A 55 -9.68 -1.99 -9.56
N GLU A 56 -8.60 -2.13 -8.80
CA GLU A 56 -8.25 -3.40 -8.13
C GLU A 56 -9.33 -3.82 -7.13
N ILE A 57 -9.81 -2.86 -6.31
CA ILE A 57 -10.89 -3.09 -5.36
C ILE A 57 -12.19 -3.42 -6.10
N ASN A 58 -12.56 -2.66 -7.13
CA ASN A 58 -13.78 -2.88 -7.92
C ASN A 58 -13.80 -4.24 -8.65
N LYS A 59 -12.65 -4.89 -8.89
CA LYS A 59 -12.62 -6.27 -9.41
C LYS A 59 -13.17 -7.28 -8.39
N GLU A 60 -12.96 -7.06 -7.09
CA GLU A 60 -13.46 -7.95 -6.03
C GLU A 60 -14.77 -7.44 -5.40
N THR A 61 -14.94 -6.12 -5.25
CA THR A 61 -16.08 -5.50 -4.56
C THR A 61 -16.31 -4.09 -5.09
N ILE A 62 -17.52 -3.80 -5.58
CA ILE A 62 -17.88 -2.47 -6.07
C ILE A 62 -18.16 -1.55 -4.88
N LEU A 63 -17.14 -0.83 -4.42
CA LEU A 63 -17.25 0.12 -3.30
C LEU A 63 -17.20 1.55 -3.84
N GLN A 64 -18.30 2.28 -3.66
CA GLN A 64 -18.45 3.63 -4.17
C GLN A 64 -17.89 4.66 -3.18
N GLN A 65 -17.96 4.40 -1.87
CA GLN A 65 -17.47 5.35 -0.87
C GLN A 65 -16.00 5.10 -0.50
N PRO A 66 -15.20 6.16 -0.32
CA PRO A 66 -13.79 6.04 0.08
C PRO A 66 -13.61 5.42 1.47
N GLU A 67 -14.58 5.59 2.37
CA GLU A 67 -14.60 4.99 3.71
C GLU A 67 -14.75 3.47 3.65
N GLU A 68 -15.63 2.97 2.79
CA GLU A 68 -15.80 1.54 2.56
C GLU A 68 -14.54 0.91 1.98
N ARG A 69 -13.87 1.59 1.03
CA ARG A 69 -12.59 1.16 0.47
C ARG A 69 -11.52 1.08 1.56
N PHE A 70 -11.49 2.05 2.47
CA PHE A 70 -10.56 2.04 3.60
C PHE A 70 -10.85 0.86 4.55
N ALA A 71 -12.12 0.63 4.90
CA ALA A 71 -12.53 -0.48 5.76
C ALA A 71 -12.17 -1.82 5.13
N TRP A 72 -12.39 -1.98 3.83
CA TRP A 72 -12.03 -3.17 3.07
C TRP A 72 -10.52 -3.42 3.07
N LEU A 73 -9.71 -2.38 2.79
CA LEU A 73 -8.24 -2.48 2.87
C LEU A 73 -7.77 -2.86 4.26
N ARG A 74 -8.43 -2.34 5.31
CA ARG A 74 -8.13 -2.67 6.70
C ARG A 74 -8.42 -4.13 7.00
N SER A 75 -9.60 -4.60 6.62
CA SER A 75 -10.02 -6.00 6.82
C SER A 75 -9.12 -6.99 6.08
N LYS A 76 -8.80 -6.71 4.80
CA LYS A 76 -7.84 -7.50 4.02
C LYS A 76 -6.46 -7.51 4.66
N LYS A 77 -6.01 -6.39 5.23
CA LYS A 77 -4.71 -6.32 5.92
C LYS A 77 -4.71 -7.11 7.23
N ASP A 78 -5.80 -7.09 7.99
CA ASP A 78 -5.90 -7.87 9.24
C ASP A 78 -5.98 -9.37 8.98
N THR A 79 -6.44 -9.77 7.79
CA THR A 79 -6.54 -11.18 7.37
C THR A 79 -5.25 -11.71 6.68
N PHE A 80 -4.23 -10.87 6.47
CA PHE A 80 -3.00 -11.18 5.74
C PHE A 80 -1.76 -11.33 6.66
#